data_AF-A0A2I4DIF7-F1
#
_entry.id   AF-A0A2I4DIF7-F1
#
_cell.length_a   1.000
_cell.length_b   1.000
_cell.length_c   1.000
_cell.angle_alpha   90.00
_cell.angle_beta   90.00
_cell.angle_gamma   90.00
#
_symmetry.space_group_name_H-M   'P 1'
#
loop_
_entity.id
_entity.type
_entity.pdbx_description
1 polymer ?
#
loop_
_entity_poly.entity_id
_entity_poly.type
_entity_poly.pdbx_seq_one_letter_code
_entity_poly.pdbx_strand_id
1 'polypeptide(L)'
;MRWTRGQTLGHGSSATVSLATAASHLSGAVFAVKSAELSKSEFLQREQKIISSLSSPRVVGYKGCDITMENNMTIYNLFMEYVSGGTLADATRGCGGCLDESLIGYYARQIVQGLEYLHSHGLVHCDIKGRNILISEDDGAKIADFGCAKWVERRVEEDDKVVAIGGTPMYMAPEVARGEEQGFPCDIWAIGCTIIEMATGGAPWPKVADPVTVLYQIAYSGELPEFPSFLSEQAKDFLDKCLRRCPKERWTASQLLKHPFLEVSNSGEKSIQDSTSNFSPTSILDQGFWNSVEESESLSSPVDTQRKNPAADRIRRLSSLSEVPSWTWDENWITIRDNNSEDNKVIMNGVEFEAYMISGSATISISNGVEELESTFGSEELLKFSDSNVNSSSGNLIGFFNGRKRCVALSNLNFERDKEKSFLSSISSF
;
A
#
# COMPACT_ATOMS: atom_id res chain seq x y z
N MET A 1 9.90 15.88 27.42
CA MET A 1 8.47 16.22 27.65
C MET A 1 7.81 15.01 28.30
N ARG A 2 6.95 15.13 29.32
CA ARG A 2 6.15 13.96 29.77
C ARG A 2 4.95 13.79 28.84
N TRP A 3 4.73 12.58 28.34
CA TRP A 3 3.67 12.27 27.39
C TRP A 3 3.12 10.86 27.63
N THR A 4 1.94 10.58 27.07
CA THR A 4 1.31 9.27 27.11
C THR A 4 0.91 8.84 25.71
N ARG A 5 1.26 7.61 25.33
CA ARG A 5 0.86 7.01 24.06
C ARG A 5 -0.61 6.60 24.11
N GLY A 6 -1.36 6.99 23.10
CA GLY A 6 -2.74 6.60 22.87
C GLY A 6 -2.85 5.53 21.78
N GLN A 7 -3.96 5.56 21.04
CA GLN A 7 -4.27 4.56 20.00
C GLN A 7 -3.29 4.59 18.83
N THR A 8 -3.10 3.44 18.19
CA THR A 8 -2.34 3.36 16.94
C THR A 8 -3.16 3.94 15.78
N LEU A 9 -2.54 4.87 15.05
CA LEU A 9 -3.10 5.52 13.86
C LEU A 9 -2.74 4.74 12.59
N GLY A 10 -1.55 4.13 12.55
CA GLY A 10 -1.11 3.37 11.38
C GLY A 10 0.18 2.59 11.62
N HIS A 11 0.44 1.65 10.72
CA HIS A 11 1.66 0.85 10.70
C HIS A 11 2.39 1.11 9.38
N GLY A 12 3.63 1.59 9.47
CA GLY A 12 4.57 1.62 8.36
C GLY A 12 5.39 0.34 8.27
N SER A 13 6.25 0.25 7.26
CA SER A 13 7.16 -0.89 7.08
C SER A 13 8.20 -1.00 8.21
N SER A 14 8.58 0.12 8.82
CA SER A 14 9.68 0.22 9.79
C SER A 14 9.30 0.86 11.12
N ALA A 15 8.10 1.43 11.24
CA ALA A 15 7.67 2.13 12.44
C ALA A 15 6.15 2.11 12.59
N THR A 16 5.68 2.25 13.83
CA THR A 16 4.26 2.39 14.16
C THR A 16 3.96 3.84 14.51
N VAL A 17 2.86 4.38 14.00
CA VAL A 17 2.41 5.74 14.31
C VAL A 17 1.23 5.65 15.27
N SER A 18 1.31 6.34 16.40
CA SER A 18 0.27 6.40 17.42
C SER A 18 -0.09 7.85 17.75
N LEU A 19 -1.31 8.06 18.24
CA LEU A 19 -1.70 9.31 18.88
C LEU A 19 -0.97 9.43 20.22
N ALA A 20 -0.66 10.64 20.66
CA ALA A 20 -0.06 10.89 21.96
C ALA A 20 -0.54 12.21 22.55
N THR A 21 -0.54 12.28 23.87
CA THR A 21 -1.00 13.44 24.63
C THR A 21 0.10 13.93 25.56
N ALA A 22 0.38 15.23 25.55
CA ALA A 22 1.31 15.85 26.48
C ALA A 22 0.71 15.92 27.89
N ALA A 23 1.46 15.49 28.91
CA ALA A 23 1.00 15.41 30.30
C ALA A 23 0.96 16.77 31.03
N SER A 24 1.17 17.89 30.35
CA SER A 24 1.17 19.22 30.98
C SER A 24 -0.24 19.63 31.39
N HIS A 25 -0.39 20.07 32.65
CA HIS A 25 -1.64 20.40 33.35
C HIS A 25 -2.54 21.48 32.71
N LEU A 26 -2.13 22.13 31.62
CA LEU A 26 -2.84 23.28 31.04
C LEU A 26 -3.28 23.12 29.59
N SER A 27 -2.84 22.08 28.86
CA SER A 27 -3.11 22.04 27.41
C SER A 27 -3.52 20.67 26.84
N GLY A 28 -3.17 19.54 27.47
CA GLY A 28 -3.52 18.22 26.92
C GLY A 28 -3.20 18.07 25.42
N ALA A 29 -2.15 18.75 24.94
CA ALA A 29 -1.90 18.91 23.52
C ALA A 29 -1.70 17.54 22.87
N VAL A 30 -2.44 17.31 21.79
CA VAL A 30 -2.41 16.07 21.03
C VAL A 30 -1.35 16.18 19.93
N PHE A 31 -0.60 15.10 19.73
CA PHE A 31 0.43 14.99 18.70
C PHE A 31 0.54 13.55 18.20
N ALA A 32 1.23 13.34 17.08
CA ALA A 32 1.51 12.03 16.55
C ALA A 32 2.92 11.58 16.97
N VAL A 33 3.08 10.31 17.33
CA VAL A 33 4.37 9.70 17.64
C VAL A 33 4.63 8.54 16.69
N LYS A 34 5.74 8.59 15.96
CA LYS A 34 6.26 7.48 15.16
C LYS A 34 7.34 6.78 15.98
N SER A 35 7.17 5.49 16.21
CA SER A 35 8.01 4.71 17.14
C SER A 35 8.63 3.50 16.45
N ALA A 36 9.90 3.24 16.75
CA ALA A 36 10.63 2.04 16.35
C ALA A 36 11.55 1.57 17.48
N GLU A 37 11.87 0.28 17.51
CA GLU A 37 12.90 -0.24 18.41
C GLU A 37 14.22 0.50 18.15
N LEU A 38 14.90 0.99 19.20
CA LEU A 38 16.10 1.82 19.07
C LEU A 38 17.18 1.11 18.23
N SER A 39 17.34 -0.20 18.41
CA SER A 39 18.27 -1.05 17.65
C SER A 39 18.00 -1.09 16.13
N LYS A 40 16.79 -0.74 15.69
CA LYS A 40 16.34 -0.75 14.28
C LYS A 40 15.90 0.65 13.81
N SER A 41 16.19 1.68 14.58
CA SER A 41 15.68 3.05 14.36
C SER A 41 16.50 3.88 13.38
N GLU A 42 17.51 3.32 12.70
CA GLU A 42 18.40 4.06 11.76
C GLU A 42 17.59 4.89 10.75
N PHE A 43 16.56 4.30 10.14
CA PHE A 43 15.70 4.99 9.17
C PHE A 43 14.88 6.11 9.83
N LEU A 44 14.31 5.86 11.01
CA LEU A 44 13.50 6.84 11.74
C LEU A 44 14.35 8.02 12.26
N GLN A 45 15.61 7.77 12.62
CA GLN A 45 16.55 8.82 13.00
C GLN A 45 16.97 9.67 11.79
N ARG A 46 17.15 9.07 10.60
CA ARG A 46 17.37 9.84 9.36
C ARG A 46 16.17 10.71 9.02
N GLU A 47 14.97 10.15 9.12
CA GLU A 47 13.72 10.89 8.95
C GLU A 47 13.63 12.06 9.93
N GLN A 48 13.97 11.84 11.21
CA GLN A 48 14.03 12.89 12.23
C GLN A 48 14.98 14.03 11.83
N LYS A 49 16.18 13.72 11.33
CA LYS A 49 17.15 14.73 10.86
C LYS A 49 16.58 15.57 9.71
N ILE A 50 15.80 14.96 8.81
CA ILE A 50 15.15 15.67 7.71
C ILE A 50 14.03 16.57 8.25
N ILE A 51 13.02 15.98 8.90
CA ILE A 51 11.80 16.71 9.29
C ILE A 51 12.09 17.82 10.31
N SER A 52 13.10 17.66 11.18
CA SER A 52 13.51 18.72 12.13
C SER A 52 14.13 19.95 11.48
N SER A 53 14.59 19.85 10.23
CA SER A 53 15.11 20.98 9.45
C SER A 53 14.04 21.73 8.65
N LEU A 54 12.79 21.25 8.66
CA LEU A 54 11.70 21.76 7.84
C LEU A 54 10.73 22.59 8.68
N SER A 55 10.23 23.67 8.08
CA SER A 55 9.20 24.54 8.64
C SER A 55 8.39 25.16 7.50
N SER A 56 7.21 24.58 7.23
CA SER A 56 6.30 25.04 6.18
C SER A 56 4.86 24.65 6.53
N PRO A 57 3.85 25.48 6.23
CA PRO A 57 2.44 25.13 6.44
C PRO A 57 1.99 23.95 5.57
N ARG A 58 2.76 23.57 4.54
CA ARG A 58 2.46 22.45 3.62
C ARG A 58 3.23 21.16 3.96
N VAL A 59 3.90 21.12 5.12
CA VAL A 59 4.65 19.97 5.61
C VAL A 59 4.26 19.71 7.07
N VAL A 60 4.13 18.45 7.46
CA VAL A 60 3.85 18.07 8.85
C VAL A 60 4.95 18.60 9.77
N GLY A 61 4.56 19.33 10.83
CA GLY A 61 5.52 19.94 11.75
C GLY A 61 6.24 18.94 12.65
N TYR A 62 7.55 19.13 12.84
CA TYR A 62 8.33 18.43 13.86
C TYR A 62 8.05 19.00 15.26
N LYS A 63 7.90 18.13 16.27
CA LYS A 63 7.64 18.52 17.68
C LYS A 63 8.71 18.06 18.67
N GLY A 64 9.64 17.18 18.28
CA GLY A 64 10.68 16.67 19.16
C GLY A 64 10.96 15.19 18.94
N CYS A 65 11.83 14.62 19.76
CA CYS A 65 12.06 13.17 19.84
C CYS A 65 12.35 12.76 21.29
N ASP A 66 12.18 11.48 21.59
CA ASP A 66 12.40 10.91 22.92
C ASP A 66 12.79 9.43 22.83
N ILE A 67 13.48 8.92 23.85
CA ILE A 67 13.80 7.51 23.96
C ILE A 67 13.12 6.98 25.22
N THR A 68 12.19 6.04 25.05
CA THR A 68 11.44 5.42 26.14
C THR A 68 11.88 3.98 26.35
N MET A 69 11.59 3.44 27.54
CA MET A 69 11.75 2.03 27.85
C MET A 69 10.36 1.41 27.99
N GLU A 70 10.04 0.44 27.13
CA GLU A 70 8.73 -0.22 27.07
C GLU A 70 8.92 -1.72 26.99
N ASN A 71 8.34 -2.47 27.93
CA ASN A 71 8.47 -3.93 27.99
C ASN A 71 9.94 -4.41 27.92
N ASN A 72 10.85 -3.73 28.64
CA ASN A 72 12.30 -3.95 28.62
C ASN A 72 12.98 -3.73 27.25
N MET A 73 12.33 -3.02 26.33
CA MET A 73 12.91 -2.60 25.06
C MET A 73 13.03 -1.08 25.00
N THR A 74 14.18 -0.59 24.52
CA THR A 74 14.38 0.83 24.25
C THR A 74 13.72 1.19 22.93
N ILE A 75 12.81 2.17 22.95
CA ILE A 75 12.05 2.63 21.80
C ILE A 75 12.49 4.06 21.46
N TYR A 76 12.81 4.30 20.20
CA TYR A 76 13.03 5.65 19.66
C TYR A 76 11.70 6.22 19.18
N ASN A 77 11.35 7.42 19.63
CA ASN A 77 10.09 8.09 19.36
C ASN A 77 10.34 9.42 18.66
N LEU A 78 9.72 9.62 17.50
CA LEU A 78 9.68 10.88 16.76
C LEU A 78 8.31 11.53 16.97
N PHE A 79 8.30 12.75 17.50
CA PHE A 79 7.08 13.53 17.73
C PHE A 79 6.81 14.47 16.57
N MET A 80 5.59 14.44 16.08
CA MET A 80 5.12 15.18 14.92
C MET A 80 3.78 15.82 15.23
N GLU A 81 3.43 16.87 14.49
CA GLU A 81 2.08 17.40 14.42
C GLU A 81 1.07 16.28 14.14
N TYR A 82 -0.01 16.28 14.92
CA TYR A 82 -1.17 15.45 14.61
C TYR A 82 -2.10 16.25 13.69
N VAL A 83 -2.46 15.64 12.56
CA VAL A 83 -3.36 16.21 11.57
C VAL A 83 -4.64 15.36 11.59
N SER A 84 -5.78 15.97 11.95
CA SER A 84 -7.01 15.25 12.32
C SER A 84 -7.81 14.68 11.14
N GLY A 85 -7.75 15.31 9.96
CA GLY A 85 -8.57 14.94 8.80
C GLY A 85 -8.13 13.70 8.03
N GLY A 86 -7.22 12.90 8.59
CA GLY A 86 -6.75 11.65 7.98
C GLY A 86 -5.89 11.89 6.73
N THR A 87 -5.76 10.86 5.90
CA THR A 87 -5.01 10.96 4.64
C THR A 87 -5.90 11.43 3.50
N LEU A 88 -5.29 11.99 2.46
CA LEU A 88 -5.98 12.33 1.21
C LEU A 88 -6.62 11.09 0.57
N ALA A 89 -5.99 9.92 0.70
CA ALA A 89 -6.59 8.65 0.27
C ALA A 89 -7.87 8.30 1.04
N ASP A 90 -7.91 8.59 2.35
CA ASP A 90 -9.12 8.40 3.16
C ASP A 90 -10.21 9.39 2.75
N ALA A 91 -9.85 10.65 2.48
CA ALA A 91 -10.78 11.67 1.98
C ALA A 91 -11.39 11.27 0.63
N THR A 92 -10.58 10.81 -0.33
CA THR A 92 -11.07 10.32 -1.63
C THR A 92 -12.04 9.16 -1.48
N ARG A 93 -11.75 8.20 -0.58
CA ARG A 93 -12.66 7.08 -0.29
C ARG A 93 -13.96 7.57 0.36
N GLY A 94 -13.89 8.53 1.27
CA GLY A 94 -15.06 9.15 1.92
C GLY A 94 -16.00 9.85 0.94
N CYS A 95 -15.47 10.40 -0.15
CA CYS A 95 -16.23 11.04 -1.23
C CYS A 95 -16.79 10.05 -2.28
N GLY A 96 -16.85 8.75 -1.98
CA GLY A 96 -17.37 7.74 -2.90
C GLY A 96 -16.35 7.22 -3.91
N GLY A 97 -15.05 7.41 -3.64
CA GLY A 97 -13.97 6.86 -4.47
C GLY A 97 -13.53 7.75 -5.63
N CYS A 98 -13.92 9.03 -5.65
CA CYS A 98 -13.33 10.03 -6.54
C CYS A 98 -13.55 11.42 -5.96
N LEU A 99 -12.67 12.37 -6.29
CA LEU A 99 -12.83 13.78 -5.98
C LEU A 99 -13.26 14.55 -7.23
N ASP A 100 -14.02 15.63 -7.04
CA ASP A 100 -14.33 16.56 -8.12
C ASP A 100 -13.07 17.35 -8.52
N GLU A 101 -13.01 17.77 -9.78
CA GLU A 101 -11.82 18.43 -10.32
C GLU A 101 -11.42 19.70 -9.55
N SER A 102 -12.38 20.44 -9.00
CA SER A 102 -12.09 21.64 -8.22
C SER A 102 -11.32 21.30 -6.95
N LEU A 103 -11.75 20.24 -6.24
CA LEU A 103 -11.09 19.75 -5.04
C LEU A 103 -9.74 19.08 -5.34
N ILE A 104 -9.63 18.37 -6.47
CA ILE A 104 -8.35 17.86 -6.99
C ILE A 104 -7.37 19.02 -7.18
N GLY A 105 -7.77 20.09 -7.87
CA GLY A 105 -6.94 21.26 -8.09
C GLY A 105 -6.55 21.97 -6.79
N TYR A 106 -7.47 22.05 -5.82
CA TYR A 106 -7.23 22.60 -4.49
C TYR A 106 -6.12 21.85 -3.75
N TYR A 107 -6.23 20.53 -3.63
CA TYR A 107 -5.20 19.72 -2.97
C TYR A 107 -3.90 19.66 -3.78
N ALA A 108 -3.98 19.51 -5.10
CA ALA A 108 -2.81 19.51 -5.98
C ALA A 108 -1.97 20.77 -5.80
N ARG A 109 -2.61 21.95 -5.73
CA ARG A 109 -1.91 23.22 -5.48
C ARG A 109 -1.14 23.20 -4.16
N GLN A 110 -1.77 22.74 -3.09
CA GLN A 110 -1.15 22.71 -1.76
C GLN A 110 0.01 21.70 -1.69
N ILE A 111 -0.12 20.54 -2.35
CA ILE A 111 0.97 19.57 -2.47
C ILE A 111 2.12 20.15 -3.28
N VAL A 112 1.85 20.80 -4.41
CA VAL A 112 2.89 21.44 -5.25
C VAL A 112 3.58 22.59 -4.50
N GLN A 113 2.87 23.35 -3.67
CA GLN A 113 3.49 24.35 -2.77
C GLN A 113 4.44 23.69 -1.76
N GLY A 114 4.04 22.53 -1.20
CA GLY A 114 4.92 21.73 -0.36
C GLY A 114 6.16 21.25 -1.11
N LEU A 115 6.00 20.73 -2.33
CA LEU A 115 7.11 20.30 -3.18
C LEU A 115 8.05 21.42 -3.56
N GLU A 116 7.54 22.60 -3.93
CA GLU A 116 8.37 23.78 -4.19
C GLU A 116 9.24 24.12 -2.96
N TYR A 117 8.62 24.12 -1.77
CA TYR A 117 9.35 24.33 -0.52
C TYR A 117 10.45 23.28 -0.33
N LEU A 118 10.17 21.98 -0.45
CA LEU A 118 11.17 20.92 -0.29
C LEU A 118 12.29 21.02 -1.33
N HIS A 119 11.95 21.22 -2.60
CA HIS A 119 12.89 21.30 -3.72
C HIS A 119 13.81 22.53 -3.57
N SER A 120 13.29 23.66 -3.10
CA SER A 120 14.10 24.86 -2.82
C SER A 120 15.11 24.66 -1.69
N HIS A 121 14.90 23.69 -0.80
CA HIS A 121 15.86 23.28 0.23
C HIS A 121 16.81 22.16 -0.24
N GLY A 122 16.71 21.72 -1.50
CA GLY A 122 17.54 20.64 -2.02
C GLY A 122 17.11 19.25 -1.53
N LEU A 123 15.86 19.10 -1.07
CA LEU A 123 15.29 17.85 -0.58
C LEU A 123 14.31 17.27 -1.61
N VAL A 124 14.39 15.96 -1.83
CA VAL A 124 13.41 15.17 -2.61
C VAL A 124 12.65 14.28 -1.65
N HIS A 125 11.33 14.19 -1.81
CA HIS A 125 10.47 13.40 -0.93
C HIS A 125 10.51 11.90 -1.25
N CYS A 126 10.52 11.55 -2.55
CA CYS A 126 10.59 10.19 -3.09
C CYS A 126 9.36 9.28 -2.88
N ASP A 127 8.39 9.67 -2.04
CA ASP A 127 7.18 8.86 -1.79
C ASP A 127 5.89 9.69 -1.72
N ILE A 128 5.67 10.58 -2.69
CA ILE A 128 4.42 11.34 -2.81
C ILE A 128 3.29 10.43 -3.31
N LYS A 129 2.20 10.33 -2.54
CA LYS A 129 0.99 9.56 -2.83
C LYS A 129 -0.13 9.97 -1.85
N GLY A 130 -1.40 9.67 -2.15
CA GLY A 130 -2.53 10.08 -1.33
C GLY A 130 -2.43 9.66 0.15
N ARG A 131 -1.79 8.53 0.45
CA ARG A 131 -1.57 8.05 1.84
C ARG A 131 -0.56 8.86 2.64
N ASN A 132 0.34 9.60 1.97
CA ASN A 132 1.38 10.41 2.60
C ASN A 132 1.04 11.91 2.57
N ILE A 133 -0.17 12.26 2.11
CA ILE A 133 -0.70 13.62 2.22
C ILE A 133 -1.77 13.60 3.31
N LEU A 134 -1.57 14.38 4.36
CA LEU A 134 -2.54 14.52 5.47
C LEU A 134 -3.40 15.75 5.26
N ILE A 135 -4.68 15.67 5.61
CA ILE A 135 -5.64 16.77 5.45
C ILE A 135 -5.90 17.42 6.81
N SER A 136 -5.52 18.68 6.96
CA SER A 136 -5.89 19.52 8.10
C SER A 136 -7.22 20.21 7.82
N GLU A 137 -8.09 20.27 8.83
CA GLU A 137 -9.37 20.99 8.75
C GLU A 137 -9.15 22.49 8.48
N ASP A 138 -8.12 23.07 9.10
CA ASP A 138 -7.84 24.51 9.00
C ASP A 138 -6.84 24.84 7.89
N ASP A 139 -5.77 24.03 7.76
CA ASP A 139 -4.63 24.34 6.91
C ASP A 139 -4.69 23.65 5.53
N GLY A 140 -5.60 22.71 5.30
CA GLY A 140 -5.62 21.87 4.09
C GLY A 140 -4.51 20.81 4.07
N ALA A 141 -4.05 20.45 2.87
CA ALA A 141 -3.10 19.36 2.64
C ALA A 141 -1.68 19.68 3.13
N LYS A 142 -1.08 18.69 3.82
CA LYS A 142 0.32 18.69 4.29
C LYS A 142 1.03 17.40 3.87
N ILE A 143 2.27 17.54 3.40
CA ILE A 143 3.15 16.41 3.08
C ILE A 143 3.67 15.77 4.38
N ALA A 144 3.58 14.44 4.47
CA ALA A 144 4.01 13.62 5.59
C ALA A 144 4.87 12.44 5.12
N ASP A 145 5.44 11.71 6.10
CA ASP A 145 6.27 10.51 5.91
C ASP A 145 7.55 10.73 5.08
N PHE A 146 8.59 11.23 5.75
CA PHE A 146 9.88 11.54 5.14
C PHE A 146 10.84 10.34 5.14
N GLY A 147 10.33 9.11 5.34
CA GLY A 147 11.15 7.91 5.45
C GLY A 147 11.97 7.56 4.19
N CYS A 148 11.54 8.04 3.02
CA CYS A 148 12.26 7.88 1.74
C CYS A 148 12.98 9.16 1.28
N ALA A 149 12.83 10.26 2.02
CA ALA A 149 13.34 11.55 1.58
C ALA A 149 14.86 11.62 1.66
N LYS A 150 15.47 12.42 0.78
CA LYS A 150 16.94 12.58 0.71
C LYS A 150 17.36 13.94 0.16
N TRP A 151 18.58 14.35 0.49
CA TRP A 151 19.20 15.57 -0.04
C TRP A 151 19.90 15.26 -1.37
N VAL A 152 19.72 16.11 -2.39
CA VAL A 152 20.28 15.91 -3.74
C VAL A 152 21.73 16.38 -3.84
N GLU A 153 22.09 17.48 -3.17
CA GLU A 153 23.37 18.17 -3.39
C GLU A 153 24.33 18.14 -2.20
N ARG A 154 23.95 17.49 -1.08
CA ARG A 154 24.83 17.39 0.09
C ARG A 154 25.86 16.28 -0.09
N ARG A 155 26.88 16.55 -0.90
CA ARG A 155 28.13 15.76 -0.85
C ARG A 155 28.81 16.00 0.50
N VAL A 156 29.20 14.89 1.13
CA VAL A 156 30.14 14.75 2.25
C VAL A 156 29.58 15.05 3.64
N GLU A 157 29.19 13.98 4.35
CA GLU A 157 29.82 13.57 5.61
C GLU A 157 29.54 12.06 5.84
N GLU A 158 30.56 11.25 5.51
CA GLU A 158 31.00 9.97 6.09
C GLU A 158 30.05 8.76 6.34
N ASP A 159 28.76 8.80 6.06
CA ASP A 159 27.86 7.67 6.39
C ASP A 159 27.04 7.12 5.21
N ASP A 160 27.58 7.29 3.99
CA ASP A 160 26.93 7.04 2.71
C ASP A 160 26.86 5.53 2.37
N LYS A 161 26.10 4.77 3.19
CA LYS A 161 25.39 3.61 2.63
C LYS A 161 24.51 4.18 1.53
N VAL A 162 24.80 3.83 0.27
CA VAL A 162 23.96 4.10 -0.92
C VAL A 162 22.51 4.11 -0.48
N VAL A 163 21.88 5.29 -0.45
CA VAL A 163 20.47 5.40 -0.05
C VAL A 163 19.71 4.56 -1.06
N ALA A 164 19.18 3.43 -0.60
CA ALA A 164 18.44 2.52 -1.44
C ALA A 164 17.29 3.28 -2.09
N ILE A 165 17.03 2.99 -3.37
CA ILE A 165 15.88 3.56 -4.07
C ILE A 165 14.63 3.20 -3.28
N GLY A 166 13.96 4.24 -2.78
CA GLY A 166 12.79 4.14 -1.92
C GLY A 166 11.55 4.68 -2.60
N GLY A 167 10.40 4.36 -2.02
CA GLY A 167 9.08 4.83 -2.48
C GLY A 167 8.17 3.68 -2.91
N THR A 168 6.97 4.05 -3.35
CA THR A 168 5.93 3.09 -3.74
C THR A 168 6.02 2.81 -5.25
N PRO A 169 6.24 1.56 -5.70
CA PRO A 169 6.53 1.21 -7.10
C PRO A 169 5.61 1.85 -8.15
N MET A 170 4.30 1.87 -7.92
CA MET A 170 3.29 2.44 -8.83
C MET A 170 3.34 3.97 -8.98
N TYR A 171 4.06 4.68 -8.10
CA TYR A 171 4.27 6.13 -8.17
C TYR A 171 5.69 6.48 -8.63
N MET A 172 6.55 5.49 -8.86
CA MET A 172 7.93 5.73 -9.29
C MET A 172 7.95 6.30 -10.71
N ALA A 173 8.83 7.28 -10.91
CA ALA A 173 9.11 7.80 -12.25
C ALA A 173 9.91 6.78 -13.09
N PRO A 174 9.88 6.85 -14.43
CA PRO A 174 10.57 5.88 -15.30
C PRO A 174 12.06 5.70 -15.01
N GLU A 175 12.78 6.79 -14.74
CA GLU A 175 14.20 6.76 -14.34
C GLU A 175 14.42 6.05 -13.01
N VAL A 176 13.53 6.26 -12.04
CA VAL A 176 13.61 5.61 -10.73
C VAL A 176 13.34 4.12 -10.84
N ALA A 177 12.34 3.74 -11.65
CA ALA A 177 12.03 2.35 -11.94
C ALA A 177 13.17 1.62 -12.69
N ARG A 178 14.03 2.35 -13.42
CA ARG A 178 15.25 1.83 -14.06
C ARG A 178 16.45 1.75 -13.12
N GLY A 179 16.31 2.18 -11.86
CA GLY A 179 17.41 2.20 -10.91
C GLY A 179 18.32 3.43 -11.02
N GLU A 180 17.90 4.47 -11.75
CA GLU A 180 18.64 5.72 -11.88
C GLU A 180 18.47 6.61 -10.64
N GLU A 181 19.26 7.68 -10.57
CA GLU A 181 19.26 8.60 -9.43
C GLU A 181 17.92 9.33 -9.27
N GLN A 182 17.27 9.19 -8.10
CA GLN A 182 16.08 9.97 -7.77
C GLN A 182 16.47 11.44 -7.52
N GLY A 183 15.88 12.35 -8.28
CA GLY A 183 16.02 13.81 -8.13
C GLY A 183 14.65 14.50 -8.10
N PHE A 184 14.62 15.84 -8.02
CA PHE A 184 13.37 16.62 -7.93
C PHE A 184 12.28 16.23 -8.96
N PRO A 185 12.60 15.91 -10.24
CA PRO A 185 11.59 15.51 -11.21
C PRO A 185 10.81 14.25 -10.85
N CYS A 186 11.31 13.36 -9.98
CA CYS A 186 10.56 12.16 -9.61
C CYS A 186 9.35 12.48 -8.72
N ASP A 187 9.45 13.49 -7.85
CA ASP A 187 8.31 13.97 -7.07
C ASP A 187 7.24 14.59 -7.98
N ILE A 188 7.67 15.23 -9.08
CA ILE A 188 6.76 15.81 -10.09
C ILE A 188 5.95 14.73 -10.81
N TRP A 189 6.61 13.62 -11.15
CA TRP A 189 5.90 12.46 -11.68
C TRP A 189 4.89 11.91 -10.66
N ALA A 190 5.32 11.77 -9.40
CA ALA A 190 4.51 11.20 -8.33
C ALA A 190 3.26 12.05 -8.00
N ILE A 191 3.33 13.39 -8.07
CA ILE A 191 2.12 14.24 -7.95
C ILE A 191 1.16 14.05 -9.14
N GLY A 192 1.67 13.84 -10.36
CA GLY A 192 0.82 13.46 -11.50
C GLY A 192 0.06 12.15 -11.25
N CYS A 193 0.75 11.13 -10.73
CA CYS A 193 0.13 9.88 -10.29
C CYS A 193 -0.89 10.09 -9.17
N THR A 194 -0.59 10.96 -8.20
CA THR A 194 -1.49 11.27 -7.07
C THR A 194 -2.77 12.00 -7.53
N ILE A 195 -2.69 12.83 -8.56
CA ILE A 195 -3.87 13.47 -9.17
C ILE A 195 -4.78 12.41 -9.81
N ILE A 196 -4.21 11.43 -10.50
CA ILE A 196 -4.98 10.31 -11.06
C ILE A 196 -5.61 9.46 -9.95
N GLU A 197 -4.89 9.23 -8.85
CA GLU A 197 -5.43 8.57 -7.65
C GLU A 197 -6.64 9.33 -7.08
N MET A 198 -6.57 10.66 -6.94
CA MET A 198 -7.71 11.45 -6.47
C MET A 198 -8.91 11.38 -7.43
N ALA A 199 -8.65 11.41 -8.73
CA ALA A 199 -9.68 11.37 -9.76
C ALA A 199 -10.37 10.01 -9.89
N THR A 200 -9.67 8.91 -9.61
CA THR A 200 -10.18 7.54 -9.84
C THR A 200 -10.45 6.77 -8.57
N GLY A 201 -9.95 7.24 -7.42
CA GLY A 201 -9.94 6.51 -6.15
C GLY A 201 -9.04 5.28 -6.13
N GLY A 202 -8.30 5.04 -7.21
CA GLY A 202 -7.53 3.84 -7.43
C GLY A 202 -6.06 4.10 -7.70
N ALA A 203 -5.32 3.01 -7.85
CA ALA A 203 -3.94 3.02 -8.31
C ALA A 203 -3.81 3.74 -9.68
N PRO A 204 -2.76 4.56 -9.92
CA PRO A 204 -2.49 5.11 -11.26
C PRO A 204 -2.25 4.02 -12.33
N TRP A 205 -1.91 2.79 -11.92
CA TRP A 205 -1.71 1.62 -12.78
C TRP A 205 -2.64 0.47 -12.35
N PRO A 206 -3.96 0.53 -12.66
CA PRO A 206 -4.95 -0.39 -12.08
C PRO A 206 -4.85 -1.83 -12.62
N LYS A 207 -4.23 -2.02 -13.78
CA LYS A 207 -4.18 -3.32 -14.50
C LYS A 207 -3.04 -4.24 -14.05
N VAL A 208 -2.17 -3.78 -13.13
CA VAL A 208 -0.98 -4.54 -12.73
C VAL A 208 -0.84 -4.53 -11.21
N ALA A 209 -1.01 -5.70 -10.60
CA ALA A 209 -0.93 -5.88 -9.15
C ALA A 209 0.50 -6.20 -8.67
N ASP A 210 1.32 -6.82 -9.51
CA ASP A 210 2.68 -7.23 -9.14
C ASP A 210 3.66 -6.04 -9.22
N PRO A 211 4.36 -5.70 -8.13
CA PRO A 211 5.30 -4.58 -8.10
C PRO A 211 6.40 -4.65 -9.15
N VAL A 212 6.93 -5.85 -9.44
CA VAL A 212 8.03 -6.02 -10.41
C VAL A 212 7.51 -5.76 -11.83
N THR A 213 6.32 -6.24 -12.15
CA THR A 213 5.65 -6.02 -13.43
C THR A 213 5.32 -4.55 -13.63
N VAL A 214 4.80 -3.86 -12.60
CA VAL A 214 4.57 -2.41 -12.63
C VAL A 214 5.86 -1.65 -12.91
N LEU A 215 6.95 -1.99 -12.20
CA LEU A 215 8.24 -1.33 -12.41
C LEU A 215 8.75 -1.53 -13.84
N TYR A 216 8.67 -2.75 -14.37
CA TYR A 216 9.08 -3.04 -15.74
C TYR A 216 8.26 -2.24 -16.77
N GLN A 217 6.94 -2.18 -16.58
CA GLN A 217 6.05 -1.41 -17.44
C GLN A 217 6.42 0.09 -17.40
N ILE A 218 6.50 0.67 -16.20
CA ILE A 218 6.89 2.08 -16.01
C ILE A 218 8.25 2.37 -16.66
N ALA A 219 9.23 1.50 -16.43
CA ALA A 219 10.60 1.67 -16.90
C ALA A 219 10.73 1.61 -18.43
N TYR A 220 10.04 0.67 -19.08
CA TYR A 220 10.37 0.24 -20.46
C TYR A 220 9.21 0.19 -21.45
N SER A 221 7.92 0.17 -21.04
CA SER A 221 6.81 0.00 -22.00
C SER A 221 6.53 1.25 -22.86
N GLY A 222 7.03 2.42 -22.44
CA GLY A 222 6.71 3.69 -23.08
C GLY A 222 5.33 4.24 -22.72
N GLU A 223 4.50 3.45 -22.03
CA GLU A 223 3.16 3.83 -21.62
C GLU A 223 3.17 4.85 -20.48
N LEU A 224 2.02 5.50 -20.30
CA LEU A 224 1.71 6.43 -19.22
C LEU A 224 0.48 5.93 -18.47
N PRO A 225 0.29 6.35 -17.20
CA PRO A 225 -0.99 6.19 -16.52
C PRO A 225 -2.13 6.74 -17.38
N GLU A 226 -3.29 6.08 -17.35
CA GLU A 226 -4.46 6.50 -18.12
C GLU A 226 -5.07 7.78 -17.53
N PHE A 227 -5.25 8.81 -18.36
CA PHE A 227 -5.82 10.08 -17.90
C PHE A 227 -7.34 9.94 -17.84
N PRO A 228 -7.99 10.22 -16.70
CA PRO A 228 -9.43 10.11 -16.58
C PRO A 228 -10.14 11.02 -17.58
N SER A 229 -11.08 10.45 -18.34
CA SER A 229 -11.73 11.13 -19.47
C SER A 229 -12.57 12.34 -19.05
N PHE A 230 -13.11 12.32 -17.83
CA PHE A 230 -13.95 13.38 -17.27
C PHE A 230 -13.16 14.64 -16.87
N LEU A 231 -11.83 14.56 -16.77
CA LEU A 231 -11.00 15.73 -16.47
C LEU A 231 -11.02 16.73 -17.63
N SER A 232 -10.95 18.01 -17.30
CA SER A 232 -10.82 19.09 -18.27
C SER A 232 -9.52 18.98 -19.07
N GLU A 233 -9.48 19.66 -20.22
CA GLU A 233 -8.26 19.75 -21.03
C GLU A 233 -7.13 20.48 -20.27
N GLN A 234 -7.48 21.41 -19.37
CA GLN A 234 -6.51 22.08 -18.49
C GLN A 234 -5.90 21.10 -17.48
N ALA A 235 -6.70 20.23 -16.87
CA ALA A 235 -6.21 19.20 -15.96
C ALA A 235 -5.35 18.15 -16.70
N LYS A 236 -5.76 17.76 -17.91
CA LYS A 236 -4.97 16.85 -18.77
C LYS A 236 -3.65 17.48 -19.23
N ASP A 237 -3.61 18.78 -19.56
CA ASP A 237 -2.36 19.47 -19.87
C ASP A 237 -1.44 19.53 -18.66
N PHE A 238 -1.97 19.76 -17.46
CA PHE A 238 -1.19 19.70 -16.21
C PHE A 238 -0.57 18.31 -16.00
N LEU A 239 -1.36 17.24 -16.17
CA LEU A 239 -0.89 15.86 -16.10
C LEU A 239 0.19 15.57 -17.15
N ASP A 240 0.04 16.09 -18.37
CA ASP A 240 1.05 15.99 -19.43
C ASP A 240 2.37 16.66 -19.05
N LYS A 241 2.37 17.78 -18.32
CA LYS A 241 3.61 18.40 -17.80
C LYS A 241 4.26 17.58 -16.67
N CYS A 242 3.46 16.86 -15.89
CA CYS A 242 3.94 16.03 -14.78
C CYS A 242 4.51 14.69 -15.28
N LEU A 243 3.81 14.03 -16.21
CA LEU A 243 4.04 12.65 -16.63
C LEU A 243 4.91 12.55 -17.89
N ARG A 244 5.86 13.48 -18.08
CA ARG A 244 6.89 13.36 -19.12
C ARG A 244 7.89 12.26 -18.75
N ARG A 245 8.14 11.33 -19.67
CA ARG A 245 9.09 10.23 -19.42
C ARG A 245 10.52 10.72 -19.21
N CYS A 246 10.95 11.72 -19.98
CA CYS A 246 12.23 12.38 -19.80
C CYS A 246 12.17 13.32 -18.58
N PRO A 247 13.02 13.12 -17.54
CA PRO A 247 13.01 13.97 -16.34
C PRO A 247 13.26 15.45 -16.64
N LYS A 248 14.03 15.76 -17.69
CA LYS A 248 14.38 17.13 -18.09
C LYS A 248 13.24 17.87 -18.79
N GLU A 249 12.24 17.14 -19.28
CA GLU A 249 11.06 17.72 -19.94
C GLU A 249 9.92 17.97 -18.95
N ARG A 250 9.98 17.38 -17.75
CA ARG A 250 9.00 17.65 -16.69
C ARG A 250 9.17 19.08 -16.19
N TRP A 251 8.04 19.70 -15.92
CA TRP A 251 8.03 21.00 -15.26
C TRP A 251 8.52 20.87 -13.82
N THR A 252 9.13 21.93 -13.31
CA THR A 252 9.46 22.06 -11.88
C THR A 252 8.23 22.42 -11.07
N ALA A 253 8.26 22.23 -9.75
CA ALA A 253 7.17 22.62 -8.86
C ALA A 253 6.81 24.11 -9.02
N SER A 254 7.82 25.01 -9.10
CA SER A 254 7.62 26.44 -9.35
C SER A 254 6.99 26.78 -10.70
N GLN A 255 7.21 25.95 -11.73
CA GLN A 255 6.53 26.10 -13.01
C GLN A 255 5.08 25.60 -12.92
N LEU A 256 4.84 24.47 -12.27
CA LEU A 256 3.50 23.91 -12.07
C LEU A 256 2.58 24.86 -11.29
N LEU A 257 3.09 25.58 -10.27
CA LEU A 257 2.29 26.56 -9.52
C LEU A 257 1.73 27.70 -10.37
N LYS A 258 2.30 27.95 -11.54
CA LYS A 258 1.85 28.99 -12.49
C LYS A 258 0.89 28.42 -13.54
N HIS A 259 0.55 27.14 -13.45
CA HIS A 259 -0.30 26.48 -14.43
C HIS A 259 -1.78 26.83 -14.17
N PRO A 260 -2.58 27.16 -15.21
CA PRO A 260 -3.98 27.58 -15.06
C PRO A 260 -4.88 26.61 -14.26
N PHE A 261 -4.61 25.30 -14.37
CA PHE A 261 -5.29 24.26 -13.58
C PHE A 261 -5.29 24.56 -12.07
N LEU A 262 -4.21 25.16 -11.54
CA LEU A 262 -4.09 25.47 -10.11
C LEU A 262 -4.58 26.89 -9.76
N GLU A 263 -4.82 27.76 -10.73
CA GLU A 263 -5.28 29.14 -10.48
C GLU A 263 -6.79 29.19 -10.18
N VAL A 264 -7.58 28.34 -10.81
CA VAL A 264 -9.05 28.35 -10.72
C VAL A 264 -9.56 27.90 -9.35
N SER A 265 -8.80 27.06 -8.62
CA SER A 265 -9.20 26.51 -7.32
C SER A 265 -9.19 27.52 -6.17
N ASN A 266 -8.75 28.77 -6.38
CA ASN A 266 -8.60 29.77 -5.33
C ASN A 266 -9.94 30.40 -4.87
N SER A 267 -11.02 30.26 -5.64
CA SER A 267 -12.33 30.86 -5.32
C SER A 267 -13.22 29.99 -4.42
N GLY A 268 -12.79 28.77 -4.06
CA GLY A 268 -13.60 27.77 -3.34
C GLY A 268 -13.32 27.61 -1.84
N GLU A 269 -12.39 28.38 -1.26
CA GLU A 269 -11.93 28.21 0.15
C GLU A 269 -13.08 28.22 1.18
N LYS A 270 -14.22 28.87 0.88
CA LYS A 270 -15.38 28.93 1.77
C LYS A 270 -16.44 27.85 1.57
N SER A 271 -16.49 27.18 0.40
CA SER A 271 -17.54 26.18 0.11
C SER A 271 -17.07 24.73 0.27
N ILE A 272 -15.75 24.50 0.22
CA ILE A 272 -15.17 23.16 0.29
C ILE A 272 -15.11 22.64 1.73
N GLN A 273 -14.86 23.52 2.72
CA GLN A 273 -14.84 23.14 4.14
C GLN A 273 -16.18 22.57 4.62
N ASP A 274 -17.32 23.02 4.08
CA ASP A 274 -18.65 22.51 4.41
C ASP A 274 -18.91 21.09 3.87
N SER A 275 -18.21 20.69 2.81
CA SER A 275 -18.35 19.34 2.24
C SER A 275 -17.54 18.30 3.03
N THR A 276 -16.45 18.72 3.68
CA THR A 276 -15.60 17.86 4.51
C THR A 276 -15.92 17.93 6.00
N SER A 277 -16.57 18.98 6.49
CA SER A 277 -16.95 19.14 7.92
C SER A 277 -18.23 18.38 8.31
N ASN A 278 -19.04 17.95 7.33
CA ASN A 278 -20.27 17.19 7.58
C ASN A 278 -20.07 15.72 7.98
N PHE A 279 -18.83 15.27 8.20
CA PHE A 279 -18.52 13.89 8.60
C PHE A 279 -18.48 13.67 10.12
N SER A 280 -19.12 14.52 10.93
CA SER A 280 -19.29 14.26 12.37
C SER A 280 -20.40 13.21 12.61
N PRO A 281 -20.13 12.06 13.25
CA PRO A 281 -21.09 10.97 13.38
C PRO A 281 -22.09 11.32 14.48
N THR A 282 -23.15 12.04 14.11
CA THR A 282 -24.17 12.48 15.08
C THR A 282 -25.45 11.64 15.01
N SER A 283 -25.38 10.40 14.50
CA SER A 283 -26.51 9.48 14.53
C SER A 283 -26.07 8.01 14.47
N ILE A 284 -26.59 7.21 15.41
CA ILE A 284 -26.29 5.78 15.61
C ILE A 284 -26.97 4.88 14.54
N LEU A 285 -27.44 5.44 13.41
CA LEU A 285 -28.27 4.72 12.44
C LEU A 285 -27.74 4.70 11.00
N ASP A 286 -26.44 4.88 10.76
CA ASP A 286 -25.91 4.69 9.40
C ASP A 286 -25.55 3.22 9.13
N GLN A 287 -26.51 2.49 8.54
CA GLN A 287 -26.41 1.08 8.17
C GLN A 287 -25.46 0.81 6.98
N GLY A 288 -24.81 1.83 6.42
CA GLY A 288 -23.88 1.68 5.29
C GLY A 288 -22.55 1.00 5.64
N PHE A 289 -22.15 0.95 6.91
CA PHE A 289 -20.83 0.44 7.31
C PHE A 289 -20.72 -1.10 7.21
N TRP A 290 -21.82 -1.83 7.45
CA TRP A 290 -21.80 -3.30 7.57
C TRP A 290 -22.04 -4.05 6.25
N ASN A 291 -22.39 -3.36 5.17
CA ASN A 291 -22.68 -3.98 3.86
C ASN A 291 -21.45 -4.10 2.94
N SER A 292 -20.25 -3.66 3.35
CA SER A 292 -19.05 -3.71 2.49
C SER A 292 -18.16 -4.94 2.68
N VAL A 293 -18.54 -5.87 3.57
CA VAL A 293 -17.71 -7.05 3.91
C VAL A 293 -18.08 -8.32 3.14
N GLU A 294 -19.12 -8.32 2.31
CA GLU A 294 -19.43 -9.48 1.46
C GLU A 294 -19.92 -9.04 0.08
N GLU A 295 -19.00 -8.86 -0.87
CA GLU A 295 -19.19 -9.30 -2.26
C GLU A 295 -17.94 -9.04 -3.10
N SER A 296 -17.13 -10.08 -3.26
CA SER A 296 -16.21 -10.21 -4.39
C SER A 296 -16.39 -11.62 -4.95
N GLU A 297 -17.07 -11.77 -6.09
CA GLU A 297 -16.63 -12.64 -7.19
C GLU A 297 -17.53 -12.58 -8.45
N SER A 298 -16.84 -12.44 -9.58
CA SER A 298 -17.15 -12.90 -10.95
C SER A 298 -17.96 -12.03 -11.94
N LEU A 299 -17.39 -11.96 -13.15
CA LEU A 299 -17.83 -11.28 -14.38
C LEU A 299 -18.81 -12.14 -15.21
N SER A 300 -19.80 -11.52 -15.87
CA SER A 300 -20.18 -11.75 -17.29
C SER A 300 -21.39 -10.91 -17.72
N SER A 301 -21.41 -10.53 -19.00
CA SER A 301 -22.40 -9.66 -19.69
C SER A 301 -23.56 -10.48 -20.33
N PRO A 302 -24.48 -9.89 -21.13
CA PRO A 302 -25.84 -9.49 -20.74
C PRO A 302 -26.95 -10.26 -21.48
N VAL A 303 -27.99 -10.78 -20.80
CA VAL A 303 -29.27 -11.14 -21.44
C VAL A 303 -30.45 -11.01 -20.46
N ASP A 304 -31.51 -10.39 -20.97
CA ASP A 304 -32.84 -10.20 -20.40
C ASP A 304 -33.57 -11.52 -20.11
N THR A 305 -34.13 -11.70 -18.90
CA THR A 305 -35.44 -12.35 -18.63
C THR A 305 -35.72 -12.50 -17.13
N GLN A 306 -36.94 -12.11 -16.74
CA GLN A 306 -37.58 -12.20 -15.42
C GLN A 306 -37.09 -13.33 -14.48
N ARG A 307 -36.59 -12.97 -13.30
CA ARG A 307 -36.45 -13.91 -12.17
C ARG A 307 -37.06 -13.35 -10.87
N LYS A 308 -37.96 -14.15 -10.31
CA LYS A 308 -38.59 -13.98 -8.99
C LYS A 308 -37.51 -14.01 -7.90
N ASN A 309 -37.59 -13.07 -6.96
CA ASN A 309 -36.59 -12.89 -5.90
C ASN A 309 -36.85 -13.86 -4.72
N PRO A 310 -36.06 -14.93 -4.53
CA PRO A 310 -36.39 -16.03 -3.59
C PRO A 310 -36.27 -15.64 -2.10
N ALA A 311 -35.57 -14.54 -1.80
CA ALA A 311 -35.39 -14.05 -0.44
C ALA A 311 -36.67 -13.42 0.14
N ALA A 312 -37.44 -12.71 -0.68
CA ALA A 312 -38.69 -12.07 -0.26
C ALA A 312 -39.76 -13.10 0.14
N ASP A 313 -39.81 -14.23 -0.57
CA ASP A 313 -40.74 -15.32 -0.26
C ASP A 313 -40.35 -16.09 1.01
N ARG A 314 -39.05 -16.18 1.32
CA ARG A 314 -38.57 -16.73 2.60
C ARG A 314 -38.95 -15.84 3.78
N ILE A 315 -38.77 -14.53 3.65
CA ILE A 315 -39.14 -13.54 4.68
C ILE A 315 -40.66 -13.57 4.92
N ARG A 316 -41.46 -13.66 3.85
CA ARG A 316 -42.92 -13.76 3.95
C ARG A 316 -43.38 -15.02 4.67
N ARG A 317 -42.74 -16.17 4.45
CA ARG A 317 -43.05 -17.43 5.16
C ARG A 317 -42.71 -17.39 6.65
N LEU A 318 -41.66 -16.67 7.03
CA LEU A 318 -41.31 -16.47 8.44
C LEU A 318 -42.31 -15.55 9.16
N SER A 319 -42.89 -14.57 8.45
CA SER A 319 -43.91 -13.67 9.01
C SER A 319 -45.28 -14.34 9.24
N SER A 320 -45.53 -15.50 8.63
CA SER A 320 -46.80 -16.24 8.73
C SER A 320 -46.81 -17.34 9.80
N LEU A 321 -45.71 -17.55 10.53
CA LEU A 321 -45.69 -18.45 11.68
C LEU A 321 -46.18 -17.68 12.92
N SER A 322 -47.49 -17.81 13.15
CA SER A 322 -48.19 -17.27 14.31
C SER A 322 -47.88 -18.10 15.55
N GLU A 323 -46.82 -17.76 16.28
CA GLU A 323 -46.77 -17.93 17.73
C GLU A 323 -45.81 -16.89 18.32
N VAL A 324 -46.29 -16.14 19.30
CA VAL A 324 -45.53 -15.09 19.99
C VAL A 324 -44.45 -15.76 20.84
N PRO A 325 -43.16 -15.37 20.74
CA PRO A 325 -42.13 -15.96 21.58
C PRO A 325 -42.43 -15.69 23.06
N SER A 326 -42.56 -16.76 23.86
CA SER A 326 -42.62 -16.67 25.31
C SER A 326 -41.23 -16.32 25.84
N TRP A 327 -41.10 -15.16 26.48
CA TRP A 327 -39.87 -14.72 27.17
C TRP A 327 -39.84 -15.17 28.64
N THR A 328 -40.38 -16.36 28.94
CA THR A 328 -40.21 -16.97 30.26
C THR A 328 -38.84 -17.62 30.33
N TRP A 329 -38.07 -17.21 31.33
CA TRP A 329 -36.72 -17.72 31.60
C TRP A 329 -36.79 -19.17 32.06
N ASP A 330 -36.68 -20.12 31.13
CA ASP A 330 -36.49 -21.54 31.45
C ASP A 330 -35.01 -21.92 31.24
N GLU A 331 -34.44 -22.66 32.20
CA GLU A 331 -33.00 -22.95 32.35
C GLU A 331 -32.40 -23.93 31.34
N ASN A 332 -32.97 -24.09 30.15
CA ASN A 332 -32.43 -25.00 29.13
C ASN A 332 -31.41 -24.30 28.23
N TRP A 333 -30.22 -24.04 28.77
CA TRP A 333 -29.07 -23.63 27.95
C TRP A 333 -28.50 -24.85 27.23
N ILE A 334 -28.41 -24.78 25.89
CA ILE A 334 -27.66 -25.75 25.10
C ILE A 334 -26.21 -25.27 25.02
N THR A 335 -25.29 -26.05 25.59
CA THR A 335 -23.85 -25.82 25.52
C THR A 335 -23.34 -26.16 24.12
N ILE A 336 -22.84 -25.17 23.38
CA ILE A 336 -22.42 -25.33 21.97
C ILE A 336 -20.90 -25.63 21.86
N ARG A 337 -20.14 -25.48 22.95
CA ARG A 337 -18.73 -25.92 23.07
C ARG A 337 -18.42 -26.29 24.52
N ASP A 338 -18.17 -27.57 24.76
CA ASP A 338 -17.55 -28.07 26.00
C ASP A 338 -16.09 -28.44 25.71
N ASN A 339 -15.19 -28.13 26.64
CA ASN A 339 -13.74 -28.30 26.48
C ASN A 339 -13.22 -29.35 27.47
N ASN A 340 -13.92 -30.48 27.55
CA ASN A 340 -13.48 -31.64 28.31
C ASN A 340 -12.72 -32.61 27.40
N SER A 341 -11.44 -32.77 27.70
CA SER A 341 -10.53 -33.75 27.12
C SER A 341 -10.83 -35.13 27.68
N GLU A 342 -11.62 -35.93 26.97
CA GLU A 342 -11.64 -37.39 27.12
C GLU A 342 -11.68 -38.09 25.76
N ASP A 343 -10.86 -39.13 25.64
CA ASP A 343 -10.53 -39.88 24.44
C ASP A 343 -11.76 -40.56 23.80
N ASN A 344 -12.08 -40.22 22.55
CA ASN A 344 -13.11 -40.91 21.78
C ASN A 344 -12.49 -41.86 20.74
N LYS A 345 -12.42 -43.15 21.10
CA LYS A 345 -12.24 -44.26 20.15
C LYS A 345 -13.54 -44.47 19.37
N VAL A 346 -13.45 -44.56 18.03
CA VAL A 346 -14.59 -44.90 17.17
C VAL A 346 -14.38 -46.29 16.57
N ILE A 347 -15.34 -47.19 16.78
CA ILE A 347 -15.35 -48.54 16.18
C ILE A 347 -16.38 -48.54 15.05
N MET A 348 -15.93 -48.93 13.84
CA MET A 348 -16.80 -49.18 12.69
C MET A 348 -16.36 -50.50 12.02
N ASN A 349 -17.30 -51.44 11.85
CA ASN A 349 -17.12 -52.73 11.19
C ASN A 349 -15.91 -53.57 11.67
N GLY A 350 -15.66 -53.60 12.98
CA GLY A 350 -14.73 -54.55 13.60
C GLY A 350 -13.24 -54.24 13.45
N VAL A 351 -12.86 -53.02 13.06
CA VAL A 351 -11.45 -52.58 13.00
C VAL A 351 -11.28 -51.26 13.77
N GLU A 352 -10.26 -51.18 14.64
CA GLU A 352 -9.91 -50.00 15.44
C GLU A 352 -9.12 -48.97 14.61
N PHE A 353 -9.43 -47.68 14.77
CA PHE A 353 -8.65 -46.57 14.19
C PHE A 353 -8.39 -45.47 15.23
N GLU A 354 -7.15 -44.94 15.26
CA GLU A 354 -6.78 -43.73 16.00
C GLU A 354 -6.94 -42.48 15.11
N ALA A 355 -7.59 -41.44 15.62
CA ALA A 355 -7.73 -40.15 14.95
C ALA A 355 -6.99 -39.06 15.72
N TYR A 356 -6.06 -38.36 15.07
CA TYR A 356 -5.44 -37.14 15.58
C TYR A 356 -6.09 -35.91 14.91
N MET A 357 -6.65 -35.01 15.73
CA MET A 357 -7.18 -33.71 15.29
C MET A 357 -6.04 -32.72 15.06
N ILE A 358 -5.85 -32.26 13.83
CA ILE A 358 -5.20 -30.97 13.53
C ILE A 358 -6.28 -30.05 12.98
N SER A 359 -6.42 -28.89 13.61
CA SER A 359 -7.43 -27.88 13.35
C SER A 359 -7.51 -27.47 11.87
N GLY A 360 -8.71 -27.63 11.28
CA GLY A 360 -9.18 -26.78 10.18
C GLY A 360 -8.77 -27.19 8.76
N SER A 361 -9.21 -28.36 8.28
CA SER A 361 -9.76 -28.62 6.93
C SER A 361 -9.84 -30.13 6.71
N ALA A 362 -11.02 -30.67 6.39
CA ALA A 362 -11.18 -32.09 6.09
C ALA A 362 -11.11 -32.32 4.58
N THR A 363 -9.94 -32.79 4.09
CA THR A 363 -9.79 -33.39 2.76
C THR A 363 -9.68 -34.90 2.91
N ILE A 364 -10.67 -35.64 2.40
CA ILE A 364 -10.62 -37.11 2.32
C ILE A 364 -9.79 -37.47 1.09
N SER A 365 -8.63 -38.10 1.33
CA SER A 365 -7.80 -38.70 0.29
C SER A 365 -8.05 -40.21 0.28
N ILE A 366 -8.57 -40.75 -0.82
CA ILE A 366 -8.73 -42.19 -1.01
C ILE A 366 -7.54 -42.68 -1.83
N SER A 367 -6.69 -43.51 -1.24
CA SER A 367 -5.63 -44.23 -1.94
C SER A 367 -5.78 -45.73 -1.71
N ASN A 368 -6.23 -46.45 -2.74
CA ASN A 368 -6.02 -47.87 -3.02
C ASN A 368 -6.25 -47.96 -4.55
N GLY A 369 -5.41 -48.53 -5.41
CA GLY A 369 -4.59 -49.73 -5.28
C GLY A 369 -5.07 -50.73 -6.33
N VAL A 370 -4.49 -50.64 -7.54
CA VAL A 370 -4.30 -51.62 -8.64
C VAL A 370 -5.39 -52.68 -8.93
N GLU A 371 -5.92 -52.68 -10.17
CA GLU A 371 -6.23 -53.91 -10.93
C GLU A 371 -6.26 -53.64 -12.45
N GLU A 372 -5.67 -54.56 -13.21
CA GLU A 372 -5.52 -54.60 -14.68
C GLU A 372 -6.85 -54.83 -15.40
N LEU A 373 -6.99 -54.33 -16.65
CA LEU A 373 -7.55 -55.07 -17.79
C LEU A 373 -7.37 -54.28 -19.11
N GLU A 374 -7.16 -55.03 -20.19
CA GLU A 374 -6.52 -54.69 -21.46
C GLU A 374 -7.36 -53.91 -22.50
N SER A 375 -6.63 -53.34 -23.47
CA SER A 375 -6.98 -53.21 -24.91
C SER A 375 -7.94 -52.05 -25.30
N THR A 376 -7.87 -51.30 -26.42
CA THR A 376 -7.13 -51.38 -27.70
C THR A 376 -7.19 -49.98 -28.41
N PHE A 377 -6.31 -49.77 -29.41
CA PHE A 377 -6.25 -48.70 -30.45
C PHE A 377 -5.67 -47.34 -30.00
N GLY A 378 -4.48 -46.91 -30.45
CA GLY A 378 -4.03 -46.64 -31.83
C GLY A 378 -4.03 -45.11 -32.00
N SER A 379 -2.99 -44.37 -32.36
CA SER A 379 -1.87 -44.55 -33.29
C SER A 379 -0.89 -43.37 -33.12
N GLU A 380 0.42 -43.63 -33.32
CA GLU A 380 1.46 -42.79 -33.98
C GLU A 380 1.54 -41.29 -33.60
N GLU A 381 2.69 -40.69 -33.27
CA GLU A 381 3.94 -40.78 -34.01
C GLU A 381 5.12 -40.27 -33.15
N LEU A 382 6.29 -40.78 -33.50
CA LEU A 382 7.51 -40.88 -32.72
C LEU A 382 8.57 -40.05 -33.46
N LEU A 383 9.22 -39.08 -32.80
CA LEU A 383 10.54 -38.65 -33.26
C LEU A 383 11.52 -38.54 -32.08
N LYS A 384 12.38 -39.57 -32.08
CA LYS A 384 13.60 -39.76 -31.29
C LYS A 384 14.58 -38.63 -31.55
N PHE A 385 15.35 -38.26 -30.52
CA PHE A 385 16.79 -38.43 -30.61
C PHE A 385 17.35 -38.94 -29.29
N SER A 386 17.92 -40.13 -29.37
CA SER A 386 18.74 -40.83 -28.40
C SER A 386 20.18 -40.31 -28.48
N ASP A 387 20.83 -40.17 -27.33
CA ASP A 387 22.12 -40.82 -27.02
C ASP A 387 22.45 -40.48 -25.55
N SER A 388 22.39 -41.44 -24.62
CA SER A 388 23.42 -42.44 -24.32
C SER A 388 24.71 -41.76 -23.80
N ASN A 389 25.34 -42.11 -22.68
CA ASN A 389 25.12 -43.11 -21.65
C ASN A 389 26.16 -42.85 -20.53
N VAL A 390 25.95 -43.45 -19.35
CA VAL A 390 26.99 -44.00 -18.44
C VAL A 390 27.51 -43.17 -17.23
N ASN A 391 27.08 -43.69 -16.06
CA ASN A 391 27.76 -43.94 -14.77
C ASN A 391 28.22 -42.75 -13.92
N SER A 392 27.66 -42.51 -12.73
CA SER A 392 27.51 -43.31 -11.48
C SER A 392 28.46 -42.77 -10.42
N SER A 393 27.90 -42.31 -9.31
CA SER A 393 28.37 -42.64 -7.96
C SER A 393 27.47 -42.00 -6.92
N SER A 394 27.08 -42.84 -5.99
CA SER A 394 26.19 -42.63 -4.88
C SER A 394 26.79 -41.65 -3.86
N GLY A 395 25.95 -40.75 -3.34
CA GLY A 395 26.27 -39.89 -2.22
C GLY A 395 25.00 -39.44 -1.51
N ASN A 396 24.41 -40.34 -0.71
CA ASN A 396 23.39 -39.95 0.26
C ASN A 396 24.05 -39.08 1.34
N LEU A 397 23.67 -37.81 1.41
CA LEU A 397 23.78 -37.03 2.63
C LEU A 397 22.40 -36.45 2.97
N ILE A 398 21.78 -37.07 3.96
CA ILE A 398 20.61 -36.56 4.66
C ILE A 398 21.08 -35.36 5.49
N GLY A 399 20.60 -34.16 5.15
CA GLY A 399 20.82 -32.93 5.89
C GLY A 399 19.49 -32.21 6.09
N PHE A 400 19.00 -32.21 7.33
CA PHE A 400 17.78 -31.58 7.79
C PHE A 400 17.65 -30.11 7.34
N PHE A 401 16.63 -29.80 6.54
CA PHE A 401 16.20 -28.41 6.32
C PHE A 401 15.22 -27.99 7.43
N ASN A 402 15.77 -27.32 8.44
CA ASN A 402 14.98 -26.64 9.44
C ASN A 402 14.45 -25.33 8.84
N GLY A 403 13.13 -25.14 8.88
CA GLY A 403 12.44 -24.01 8.28
C GLY A 403 12.83 -22.68 8.91
N ARG A 404 13.32 -21.75 8.07
CA ARG A 404 13.31 -20.31 8.37
C ARG A 404 12.65 -19.59 7.21
N LYS A 405 11.47 -19.01 7.47
CA LYS A 405 10.87 -17.95 6.66
C LYS A 405 11.91 -16.83 6.52
N ARG A 406 12.51 -16.69 5.34
CA ARG A 406 13.32 -15.53 4.99
C ARG A 406 12.39 -14.50 4.34
N CYS A 407 12.35 -13.32 4.93
CA CYS A 407 11.89 -12.11 4.26
C CYS A 407 12.78 -11.90 3.02
N VAL A 408 12.15 -11.72 1.86
CA VAL A 408 12.84 -11.32 0.64
C VAL A 408 13.17 -9.83 0.77
N ALA A 409 14.38 -9.53 1.23
CA ALA A 409 15.01 -8.27 0.90
C ALA A 409 15.51 -8.41 -0.55
N LEU A 410 14.97 -7.58 -1.45
CA LEU A 410 15.51 -7.45 -2.80
C LEU A 410 16.86 -6.72 -2.72
N SER A 411 17.91 -7.47 -2.40
CA SER A 411 19.29 -7.03 -2.50
C SER A 411 19.95 -7.70 -3.70
N ASN A 412 20.55 -6.86 -4.55
CA ASN A 412 21.55 -7.18 -5.57
C ASN A 412 21.05 -7.91 -6.83
N LEU A 413 20.50 -7.13 -7.77
CA LEU A 413 20.74 -7.39 -9.19
C LEU A 413 22.01 -6.63 -9.58
N ASN A 414 23.17 -7.27 -9.40
CA ASN A 414 24.40 -6.88 -10.08
C ASN A 414 24.25 -7.27 -11.56
N PHE A 415 23.98 -6.30 -12.43
CA PHE A 415 24.23 -6.47 -13.85
C PHE A 415 25.66 -6.04 -14.15
N GLU A 416 26.53 -7.04 -14.33
CA GLU A 416 27.84 -6.87 -14.94
C GLU A 416 27.69 -6.17 -16.30
N ARG A 417 28.48 -5.12 -16.52
CA ARG A 417 28.58 -4.43 -17.80
C ARG A 417 29.51 -5.22 -18.71
N ASP A 418 28.94 -5.96 -19.65
CA ASP A 418 29.69 -6.40 -20.84
C ASP A 418 29.95 -5.17 -21.73
N LYS A 419 31.19 -4.69 -21.70
CA LYS A 419 31.72 -3.76 -22.69
C LYS A 419 32.32 -4.57 -23.84
N GLU A 420 31.51 -4.88 -24.85
CA GLU A 420 32.07 -5.22 -26.16
C GLU A 420 32.56 -3.94 -26.85
N LYS A 421 33.89 -3.84 -26.95
CA LYS A 421 34.60 -2.88 -27.79
C LYS A 421 34.56 -3.39 -29.24
N SER A 422 33.88 -2.65 -30.12
CA SER A 422 34.11 -2.76 -31.56
C SER A 422 35.39 -2.02 -31.95
N PHE A 423 36.30 -2.78 -32.53
CA PHE A 423 37.47 -2.31 -33.27
C PHE A 423 37.04 -1.51 -34.50
N LEU A 424 37.70 -0.38 -34.77
CA LEU A 424 38.23 -0.09 -36.11
C LEU A 424 39.51 0.75 -35.99
N SER A 425 40.49 0.26 -36.74
CA SER A 425 41.88 0.65 -36.90
C SER A 425 42.06 1.97 -37.65
N SER A 426 43.15 2.71 -37.33
CA SER A 426 44.30 2.94 -38.23
C SER A 426 44.98 4.31 -38.00
N ILE A 427 46.30 4.25 -37.71
CA ILE A 427 47.42 4.96 -38.40
C ILE A 427 47.32 6.52 -38.44
N SER A 428 48.28 7.37 -38.03
CA SER A 428 49.74 7.34 -37.88
C SER A 428 50.24 8.65 -37.25
N SER A 429 51.36 8.59 -36.51
CA SER A 429 52.46 9.57 -36.42
C SER A 429 52.18 11.07 -36.62
N PHE A 430 52.29 11.87 -35.55
CA PHE A 430 53.47 12.70 -35.24
C PHE A 430 53.32 13.29 -33.83
#